data_AF-A0A7S2Y744-F1
#
_entry.id   AF-A0A7S2Y744-F1
#
_cell.length_a   1.000
_cell.length_b   1.000
_cell.length_c   1.000
_cell.angle_alpha   90.00
_cell.angle_beta   90.00
_cell.angle_gamma   90.00
#
_symmetry.space_group_name_H-M   'P 1'
#
loop_
_entity.id
_entity.type
_entity.pdbx_description
1 polymer ?
#
loop_
_entity_poly.entity_id
_entity_poly.type
_entity_poly.pdbx_seq_one_letter_code
_entity_poly.pdbx_strand_id
1 'polypeptide(L)'
;LLIAGVAMLAQWMYFENPLLLGLSVGKDQLPSAEDFVIYTQQQALDETLERFQSVIGKDFVPYRNHCLRVLTFAVYFLGRTPTSHELQVMGNAIAHHDIALWTDGQLDYLDPSVVAMERDWLAQNMPLEWSDQETAREIILQHHKWTTWTPPKADSPANAELVNAVR
;
A
#
# COMPACT_ATOMS: atom_id res chain seq x y z
N LEU A 1 2.75 48.37 3.84
CA LEU A 1 1.82 47.27 4.22
C LEU A 1 1.87 46.11 3.22
N LEU A 2 1.80 46.34 1.90
CA LEU A 2 1.88 45.25 0.90
C LEU A 2 3.21 44.46 0.91
N ILE A 3 4.35 45.15 1.04
CA ILE A 3 5.69 44.53 0.98
C ILE A 3 5.96 43.61 2.18
N ALA A 4 5.48 43.99 3.37
CA ALA A 4 5.63 43.19 4.58
C ALA A 4 4.81 41.88 4.48
N GLY A 5 3.61 41.94 3.89
CA GLY A 5 2.77 40.75 3.69
C GLY A 5 3.38 39.74 2.72
N VAL A 6 4.00 40.20 1.63
CA VAL A 6 4.68 39.31 0.68
C VAL A 6 5.92 38.66 1.30
N ALA A 7 6.69 39.40 2.09
CA ALA A 7 7.87 38.87 2.78
C ALA A 7 7.46 37.81 3.83
N MET A 8 6.40 38.06 4.60
CA MET A 8 5.88 37.08 5.57
C MET A 8 5.33 35.82 4.90
N LEU A 9 4.64 35.96 3.76
CA LEU A 9 4.13 34.81 3.01
C LEU A 9 5.28 33.98 2.43
N ALA A 10 6.30 34.63 1.85
CA ALA A 10 7.48 33.95 1.33
C ALA A 10 8.25 33.23 2.44
N GLN A 11 8.36 33.86 3.61
CA GLN A 11 9.00 33.27 4.78
C GLN A 11 8.22 32.06 5.29
N TRP A 12 6.89 32.16 5.41
CA TRP A 12 6.02 31.05 5.80
C TRP A 12 6.11 29.89 4.79
N MET A 13 6.07 30.18 3.48
CA MET A 13 6.26 29.16 2.44
C MET A 13 7.63 28.47 2.54
N TYR A 14 8.70 29.23 2.80
CA TYR A 14 10.05 28.69 2.88
C TYR A 14 10.26 27.80 4.12
N PHE A 15 9.74 28.20 5.28
CA PHE A 15 9.97 27.49 6.54
C PHE A 15 8.97 26.36 6.79
N GLU A 16 7.71 26.53 6.40
CA GLU A 16 6.65 25.54 6.66
C GLU A 16 6.41 24.59 5.48
N ASN A 17 6.86 24.94 4.27
CA ASN A 17 6.65 24.14 3.07
C ASN A 17 7.94 23.96 2.24
N PRO A 18 9.06 23.51 2.84
CA PRO A 18 10.34 23.37 2.15
C PRO A 18 10.25 22.48 0.89
N LEU A 19 9.34 21.52 0.87
CA LEU A 19 9.08 20.63 -0.27
C LEU A 19 8.61 21.38 -1.53
N LEU A 20 7.90 22.51 -1.41
CA LEU A 20 7.47 23.33 -2.56
C LEU A 20 8.65 23.98 -3.30
N LEU A 21 9.81 24.05 -2.66
CA LEU A 21 11.02 24.65 -3.21
C LEU A 21 12.13 23.61 -3.46
N GLY A 22 11.78 22.31 -3.43
CA GLY A 22 12.74 21.23 -3.60
C GLY A 22 13.77 21.13 -2.47
N LEU A 23 13.52 21.79 -1.33
CA LEU A 23 14.33 21.63 -0.14
C LEU A 23 13.83 20.37 0.58
N SER A 24 14.74 19.40 0.80
CA SER A 24 14.40 18.26 1.64
C SER A 24 14.16 18.74 3.07
N VAL A 25 13.26 18.07 3.78
CA VAL A 25 13.28 18.07 5.25
C VAL A 25 14.73 17.82 5.70
N GLY A 26 15.23 18.61 6.64
CA GLY A 26 16.66 18.63 6.99
C GLY A 26 17.19 17.22 7.26
N LYS A 27 18.44 16.93 6.87
CA LYS A 27 19.07 15.61 7.05
C LYS A 27 18.94 15.04 8.48
N ASP A 28 18.85 15.92 9.47
CA ASP A 28 18.73 15.57 10.89
C ASP A 28 17.32 15.07 11.30
N GLN A 29 16.35 15.08 10.39
CA GLN A 29 14.98 14.57 10.58
C GLN A 29 14.65 13.37 9.67
N LEU A 30 15.60 12.88 8.88
CA LEU A 30 15.38 11.65 8.12
C LEU A 30 15.41 10.45 9.09
N PRO A 31 14.51 9.47 8.93
CA PRO A 31 14.54 8.28 9.77
C PRO A 31 15.88 7.56 9.60
N SER A 32 16.36 6.95 10.67
CA SER A 32 17.51 6.07 10.61
C SER A 32 17.20 4.88 9.70
N ALA A 33 18.23 4.33 9.04
CA ALA A 33 18.07 3.06 8.32
C ALA A 33 17.58 1.94 9.26
N GLU A 34 17.85 2.05 10.57
CA GLU A 34 17.41 1.12 11.61
C GLU A 34 15.90 1.19 11.89
N ASP A 35 15.23 2.29 11.49
CA ASP A 35 13.78 2.47 11.66
C ASP A 35 12.96 1.75 10.57
N PHE A 36 13.63 1.23 9.53
CA PHE A 36 12.99 0.53 8.42
C PHE A 36 13.20 -0.98 8.50
N VAL A 37 12.11 -1.73 8.66
CA VAL A 37 12.11 -3.18 8.49
C VAL A 37 11.98 -3.50 7.00
N ILE A 38 13.07 -3.96 6.38
CA ILE A 38 13.06 -4.37 4.97
C ILE A 38 12.55 -5.80 4.84
N TYR A 39 11.44 -5.97 4.13
CA TYR A 39 10.91 -7.30 3.81
C TYR A 39 11.53 -7.82 2.52
N THR A 40 12.29 -8.91 2.62
CA THR A 40 12.84 -9.64 1.46
C THR A 40 12.04 -10.90 1.11
N GLN A 41 11.14 -11.30 2.00
CA GLN A 41 10.22 -12.43 1.88
C GLN A 41 8.99 -12.18 2.75
N GLN A 42 7.85 -12.67 2.31
CA GLN A 42 6.64 -12.75 3.14
C GLN A 42 5.80 -13.90 2.61
N GLN A 43 5.53 -14.89 3.46
CA GLN A 43 4.99 -16.18 3.04
C GLN A 43 3.68 -16.06 2.25
N ALA A 44 2.71 -15.30 2.76
CA ALA A 44 1.40 -15.18 2.13
C ALA A 44 1.46 -14.48 0.75
N LEU A 45 2.32 -13.46 0.63
CA LEU A 45 2.59 -12.75 -0.62
C LEU A 45 3.26 -13.68 -1.62
N ASP A 46 4.30 -14.39 -1.20
CA ASP A 46 5.10 -15.27 -2.04
C ASP A 46 4.27 -16.45 -2.57
N GLU A 47 3.56 -17.16 -1.68
CA GLU A 47 2.66 -18.26 -2.04
C GLU A 47 1.55 -17.79 -2.99
N THR A 48 1.01 -16.58 -2.77
CA THR A 48 0.01 -16.00 -3.66
C THR A 48 0.57 -15.71 -5.04
N LEU A 49 1.70 -15.01 -5.13
CA LEU A 49 2.30 -14.72 -6.44
C LEU A 49 2.68 -16.00 -7.19
N GLU A 50 3.17 -17.03 -6.49
CA GLU A 50 3.48 -18.33 -7.11
C GLU A 50 2.29 -18.92 -7.88
N ARG A 51 1.06 -18.78 -7.38
CA ARG A 51 -0.16 -19.23 -8.09
C ARG A 51 -0.42 -18.46 -9.39
N PHE A 52 0.05 -17.23 -9.48
CA PHE A 52 -0.04 -16.38 -10.68
C PHE A 52 1.24 -16.37 -11.53
N GLN A 53 2.27 -17.16 -11.18
CA GLN A 53 3.56 -17.11 -11.85
C GLN A 53 3.47 -17.36 -13.36
N SER A 54 2.61 -18.29 -13.79
CA SER A 54 2.43 -18.62 -15.20
C SER A 54 1.81 -17.48 -16.02
N VAL A 55 0.89 -16.71 -15.42
CA VAL A 55 0.21 -15.59 -16.10
C VAL A 55 1.04 -14.31 -16.07
N ILE A 56 1.77 -14.04 -14.99
CA ILE A 56 2.70 -12.90 -14.90
C ILE A 56 3.91 -13.12 -15.83
N GLY A 57 4.39 -14.36 -15.94
CA GLY A 57 5.45 -14.75 -16.86
C GLY A 57 6.78 -14.04 -16.58
N LYS A 58 7.33 -13.37 -17.60
CA LYS A 58 8.66 -12.72 -17.53
C LYS A 58 8.74 -11.61 -16.47
N ASP A 59 7.59 -11.03 -16.09
CA ASP A 59 7.52 -9.91 -15.16
C ASP A 59 7.38 -10.38 -13.70
N PHE A 60 7.39 -11.70 -13.44
CA PHE A 60 7.17 -12.28 -12.11
C PHE A 60 8.15 -11.75 -11.06
N VAL A 61 9.46 -11.83 -11.33
CA VAL A 61 10.49 -11.37 -10.39
C VAL A 61 10.41 -9.86 -10.17
N PRO A 62 10.32 -9.00 -11.22
CA PRO A 62 10.07 -7.58 -11.05
C PRO A 62 8.84 -7.26 -10.20
N TYR A 63 7.70 -7.93 -10.45
CA TYR A 63 6.44 -7.68 -9.74
C TYR A 63 6.53 -8.12 -8.28
N ARG A 64 7.08 -9.31 -8.00
CA ARG A 64 7.34 -9.75 -6.61
C ARG A 64 8.19 -8.74 -5.84
N ASN A 65 9.25 -8.24 -6.45
CA ASN A 65 10.12 -7.24 -5.82
C ASN A 65 9.38 -5.90 -5.61
N HIS A 66 8.44 -5.54 -6.48
CA HIS A 66 7.55 -4.41 -6.28
C HIS A 66 6.64 -4.63 -5.06
N CYS A 67 5.94 -5.75 -4.98
CA CYS A 67 5.08 -6.11 -3.85
C CYS A 67 5.84 -6.05 -2.51
N LEU A 68 7.07 -6.56 -2.44
CA LEU A 68 7.90 -6.51 -1.22
C LEU A 68 8.31 -5.08 -0.83
N ARG A 69 8.58 -4.20 -1.80
CA ARG A 69 8.82 -2.77 -1.52
C ARG A 69 7.56 -2.09 -1.00
N VAL A 70 6.41 -2.36 -1.61
CA VAL A 70 5.11 -1.84 -1.16
C VAL A 70 4.84 -2.30 0.28
N LEU A 71 5.03 -3.58 0.59
CA LEU A 71 4.86 -4.10 1.96
C LEU A 71 5.82 -3.42 2.94
N THR A 72 7.09 -3.25 2.56
CA THR A 72 8.09 -2.56 3.39
C THR A 72 7.66 -1.14 3.73
N PHE A 73 7.20 -0.36 2.74
CA PHE A 73 6.69 0.98 2.98
C PHE A 73 5.41 1.00 3.79
N ALA A 74 4.49 0.06 3.52
CA ALA A 74 3.25 -0.03 4.28
C ALA A 74 3.50 -0.30 5.77
N VAL A 75 4.40 -1.22 6.11
CA VAL A 75 4.77 -1.49 7.50
C VAL A 75 5.43 -0.28 8.15
N TYR A 76 6.26 0.45 7.42
CA TYR A 76 6.83 1.70 7.93
C TYR A 76 5.74 2.76 8.18
N PHE A 77 4.82 2.97 7.25
CA PHE A 77 3.74 3.95 7.38
C PHE A 77 2.67 3.58 8.39
N LEU A 78 2.52 2.28 8.70
CA LEU A 78 1.70 1.80 9.80
C LEU A 78 2.18 2.35 11.16
N GLY A 79 3.46 2.68 11.29
CA GLY A 79 4.03 3.29 12.49
C GLY A 79 4.07 2.38 13.72
N ARG A 80 3.76 1.09 13.55
CA ARG A 80 3.84 0.04 14.57
C ARG A 80 4.16 -1.30 13.92
N THR A 81 4.65 -2.24 14.74
CA THR A 81 4.83 -3.63 14.30
C THR A 81 3.46 -4.27 14.00
N PRO A 82 3.20 -4.73 12.77
CA PRO A 82 1.99 -5.48 12.46
C PRO A 82 2.03 -6.86 13.11
N THR A 83 0.86 -7.42 13.43
CA THR A 83 0.75 -8.82 13.83
C THR A 83 0.99 -9.76 12.63
N SER A 84 1.27 -11.03 12.90
CA SER A 84 1.40 -12.03 11.83
C SER A 84 0.14 -12.16 10.97
N HIS A 85 -1.05 -11.98 11.58
CA HIS A 85 -2.33 -11.97 10.87
C HIS A 85 -2.46 -10.76 9.95
N GLU A 86 -2.14 -9.57 10.44
CA GLU A 86 -2.15 -8.35 9.62
C GLU A 86 -1.15 -8.44 8.45
N LEU A 87 0.03 -9.01 8.67
CA LEU A 87 0.99 -9.30 7.60
C LEU A 87 0.45 -10.29 6.57
N GLN A 88 -0.35 -11.27 6.98
CA GLN A 88 -0.99 -12.21 6.06
C GLN A 88 -2.06 -11.50 5.21
N VAL A 89 -2.89 -10.65 5.81
CA VAL A 89 -3.91 -9.86 5.09
C VAL A 89 -3.25 -8.89 4.11
N MET A 90 -2.27 -8.09 4.56
CA MET A 90 -1.54 -7.15 3.72
C MET A 90 -0.78 -7.86 2.60
N GLY A 91 -0.07 -8.96 2.91
CA GLY A 91 0.70 -9.73 1.92
C GLY A 91 -0.17 -10.26 0.80
N ASN A 92 -1.35 -10.80 1.14
CA ASN A 92 -2.33 -11.24 0.15
C ASN A 92 -2.88 -10.08 -0.69
N ALA A 93 -3.28 -8.98 -0.05
CA ALA A 93 -3.82 -7.82 -0.77
C ALA A 93 -2.79 -7.21 -1.74
N ILE A 94 -1.55 -7.04 -1.27
CA ILE A 94 -0.44 -6.48 -2.06
C ILE A 94 -0.01 -7.43 -3.18
N ALA A 95 -0.09 -8.75 -3.01
CA ALA A 95 0.16 -9.68 -4.11
C ALA A 95 -0.88 -9.53 -5.23
N HIS A 96 -2.12 -9.19 -4.89
CA HIS A 96 -3.22 -9.04 -5.84
C HIS A 96 -3.36 -7.62 -6.43
N HIS A 97 -2.84 -6.56 -5.80
CA HIS A 97 -3.25 -5.18 -6.13
C HIS A 97 -3.14 -4.75 -7.61
N ASP A 98 -2.12 -5.24 -8.32
CA ASP A 98 -1.93 -4.97 -9.75
C ASP A 98 -2.14 -6.23 -10.62
N ILE A 99 -2.60 -7.36 -10.04
CA ILE A 99 -2.55 -8.68 -10.71
C ILE A 99 -3.32 -8.70 -12.03
N ALA A 100 -4.39 -7.91 -12.14
CA ALA A 100 -5.20 -7.88 -13.34
C ALA A 100 -4.57 -7.12 -14.52
N LEU A 101 -3.44 -6.44 -14.32
CA LEU A 101 -2.60 -6.01 -15.44
C LEU A 101 -2.15 -7.22 -16.30
N TRP A 102 -1.98 -8.39 -15.69
CA TRP A 102 -1.60 -9.62 -16.40
C TRP A 102 -2.78 -10.54 -16.70
N THR A 103 -3.74 -10.70 -15.77
CA THR A 103 -4.86 -11.64 -16.00
C THR A 103 -5.84 -11.14 -17.06
N ASP A 104 -6.10 -9.83 -17.08
CA ASP A 104 -7.10 -9.21 -17.95
C ASP A 104 -6.46 -8.37 -19.06
N GLY A 105 -5.21 -7.93 -18.87
CA GLY A 105 -4.46 -7.19 -19.88
C GLY A 105 -5.02 -5.80 -20.18
N GLN A 106 -5.73 -5.19 -19.21
CA GLN A 106 -6.35 -3.87 -19.30
C GLN A 106 -5.80 -2.93 -18.25
N LEU A 107 -5.86 -1.62 -18.51
CA LEU A 107 -5.44 -0.59 -17.54
C LEU A 107 -6.49 -0.31 -16.47
N ASP A 108 -7.74 -0.74 -16.65
CA ASP A 108 -8.79 -0.65 -15.64
C ASP A 108 -8.75 -1.91 -14.76
N TYR A 109 -7.67 -2.05 -13.98
CA TYR A 109 -7.30 -3.31 -13.33
C TYR A 109 -7.69 -3.39 -11.85
N LEU A 110 -8.17 -2.30 -11.22
CA LEU A 110 -8.44 -2.28 -9.77
C LEU A 110 -9.57 -3.25 -9.39
N ASP A 111 -10.75 -3.08 -9.98
CA ASP A 111 -11.89 -3.97 -9.74
C ASP A 111 -11.59 -5.42 -10.19
N PRO A 112 -11.01 -5.66 -11.38
CA PRO A 112 -10.57 -7.00 -11.77
C PRO A 112 -9.57 -7.65 -10.80
N SER A 113 -8.68 -6.87 -10.18
CA SER A 113 -7.72 -7.37 -9.19
C SER A 113 -8.41 -7.81 -7.89
N VAL A 114 -9.45 -7.10 -7.46
CA VAL A 114 -10.33 -7.56 -6.37
C VAL A 114 -11.00 -8.88 -6.73
N VAL A 115 -11.56 -8.99 -7.94
CA VAL A 115 -12.21 -10.23 -8.39
C VAL A 115 -11.22 -11.41 -8.44
N ALA A 116 -9.98 -11.16 -8.87
CA ALA A 116 -8.93 -12.17 -8.86
C ALA A 116 -8.60 -12.65 -7.43
N MET A 117 -8.48 -11.70 -6.48
CA MET A 117 -8.28 -11.99 -5.05
C MET A 117 -9.43 -12.83 -4.48
N GLU A 118 -10.68 -12.43 -4.69
CA GLU A 118 -11.86 -13.14 -4.18
C GLU A 118 -11.91 -14.59 -4.69
N ARG A 119 -11.61 -14.79 -5.98
CA ARG A 119 -11.58 -16.13 -6.60
C ARG A 119 -10.46 -16.98 -6.03
N ASP A 120 -9.27 -16.41 -5.87
CA ASP A 120 -8.12 -17.12 -5.31
C ASP A 120 -8.37 -17.53 -3.85
N TRP A 121 -8.87 -16.60 -3.01
CA TRP A 121 -9.17 -16.88 -1.60
C TRP A 121 -10.24 -17.96 -1.44
N LEU A 122 -11.28 -17.92 -2.27
CA LEU A 122 -12.30 -18.96 -2.31
C LEU A 122 -11.69 -20.32 -2.72
N ALA A 123 -10.81 -20.34 -3.73
CA ALA A 123 -10.15 -21.56 -4.18
C ALA A 123 -9.19 -22.15 -3.14
N GLN A 124 -8.53 -21.31 -2.33
CA GLN A 124 -7.63 -21.73 -1.26
C GLN A 124 -8.35 -22.09 0.04
N ASN A 125 -9.68 -21.88 0.13
CA ASN A 125 -10.46 -22.04 1.36
C ASN A 125 -9.79 -21.33 2.55
N MET A 126 -9.32 -20.10 2.33
CA MET A 126 -8.59 -19.33 3.32
C MET A 126 -9.45 -19.10 4.57
N PRO A 127 -8.94 -19.36 5.79
CA PRO A 127 -9.69 -19.20 7.03
C PRO A 127 -9.74 -17.73 7.49
N LEU A 128 -9.76 -16.78 6.56
CA LEU A 128 -9.77 -15.35 6.86
C LEU A 128 -11.20 -14.88 7.12
N GLU A 129 -11.34 -13.96 8.07
CA GLU A 129 -12.64 -13.41 8.44
C GLU A 129 -13.14 -12.48 7.35
N TRP A 130 -14.45 -12.24 7.30
CA TRP A 130 -15.04 -11.31 6.33
C TRP A 130 -14.42 -9.90 6.41
N SER A 131 -14.05 -9.45 7.62
CA SER A 131 -13.31 -8.18 7.82
C SER A 131 -11.96 -8.15 7.12
N ASP A 132 -11.26 -9.28 7.03
CA ASP A 132 -9.97 -9.37 6.37
C ASP A 132 -10.14 -9.25 4.86
N GLN A 133 -11.18 -9.88 4.30
CA GLN A 133 -11.50 -9.78 2.88
C GLN A 133 -11.85 -8.34 2.48
N GLU A 134 -12.68 -7.66 3.28
CA GLU A 134 -13.01 -6.25 3.04
C GLU A 134 -11.78 -5.33 3.22
N THR A 135 -10.91 -5.63 4.19
CA THR A 135 -9.64 -4.90 4.33
C THR A 135 -8.75 -5.06 3.10
N ALA A 136 -8.58 -6.30 2.61
CA ALA A 136 -7.78 -6.58 1.42
C ALA A 136 -8.37 -5.94 0.16
N ARG A 137 -9.70 -6.01 0.00
CA ARG A 137 -10.44 -5.31 -1.06
C ARG A 137 -10.12 -3.81 -1.06
N GLU A 138 -10.23 -3.14 0.07
CA GLU A 138 -10.00 -1.70 0.14
C GLU A 138 -8.51 -1.33 0.00
N ILE A 139 -7.58 -2.18 0.43
CA ILE A 139 -6.16 -2.01 0.07
C ILE A 139 -6.01 -1.98 -1.46
N ILE A 140 -6.60 -2.94 -2.17
CA ILE A 140 -6.52 -3.01 -3.64
C ILE A 140 -7.16 -1.79 -4.30
N LEU A 141 -8.33 -1.35 -3.85
CA LEU A 141 -9.04 -0.25 -4.52
C LEU A 141 -8.47 1.14 -4.22
N GLN A 142 -7.87 1.31 -3.04
CA GLN A 142 -7.50 2.62 -2.53
C GLN A 142 -6.00 2.92 -2.58
N HIS A 143 -5.15 1.99 -3.01
CA HIS A 143 -3.69 2.18 -2.98
C HIS A 143 -3.15 3.33 -3.85
N HIS A 144 -3.93 3.83 -4.81
CA HIS A 144 -3.59 5.05 -5.56
C HIS A 144 -3.96 6.35 -4.85
N LYS A 145 -4.69 6.26 -3.73
CA LYS A 145 -5.23 7.43 -3.05
C LYS A 145 -4.15 8.09 -2.19
N TRP A 146 -3.82 9.33 -2.52
CA TRP A 146 -2.82 10.09 -1.76
C TRP A 146 -3.36 10.69 -0.46
N THR A 147 -4.69 10.77 -0.33
CA THR A 147 -5.35 11.22 0.90
C THR A 147 -5.81 10.02 1.72
N THR A 148 -6.00 10.22 3.03
CA THR A 148 -6.56 9.19 3.90
C THR A 148 -7.90 8.69 3.34
N TRP A 149 -7.99 7.38 3.13
CA TRP A 149 -9.24 6.70 2.91
C TRP A 149 -10.04 6.68 4.21
N THR A 150 -11.28 7.16 4.11
CA THR A 150 -12.28 7.04 5.18
C THR A 150 -13.36 6.10 4.69
N PRO A 151 -13.76 5.09 5.48
CA PRO A 151 -14.81 4.18 5.08
C PRO A 151 -16.10 4.92 4.73
N PRO A 152 -16.81 4.54 3.64
CA PRO A 152 -18.06 5.18 3.25
C PRO A 152 -19.17 5.06 4.30
N LYS A 153 -19.09 4.02 5.14
CA LYS A 153 -20.01 3.79 6.26
C LYS A 153 -19.21 3.57 7.53
N ALA A 154 -19.71 4.09 8.65
CA ALA A 154 -19.05 4.01 9.95
C ALA A 154 -18.89 2.57 10.48
N ASP A 155 -19.72 1.65 9.99
CA ASP A 155 -19.72 0.23 10.34
C ASP A 155 -18.97 -0.65 9.34
N SER A 156 -18.12 -0.06 8.49
CA SER A 156 -17.26 -0.84 7.60
C SER A 156 -16.40 -1.81 8.42
N PRO A 157 -16.36 -3.10 8.04
CA PRO A 157 -15.55 -4.10 8.75
C PRO A 157 -14.06 -4.02 8.38
N ALA A 158 -13.69 -3.20 7.39
CA ALA A 158 -12.33 -3.06 6.93
C ALA A 158 -11.46 -2.31 7.95
N ASN A 159 -10.25 -2.80 8.16
CA ASN A 159 -9.26 -2.14 9.00
C ASN A 159 -8.66 -0.93 8.27
N ALA A 160 -9.19 0.26 8.57
CA ALA A 160 -8.75 1.51 7.96
C ALA A 160 -7.27 1.85 8.20
N GLU A 161 -6.66 1.35 9.28
CA GLU A 161 -5.23 1.57 9.54
C GLU A 161 -4.38 0.84 8.49
N LEU A 162 -4.70 -0.41 8.19
CA LEU A 162 -3.99 -1.21 7.18
C LEU A 162 -4.24 -0.66 5.77
N VAL A 163 -5.48 -0.26 5.46
CA VAL A 163 -5.81 0.35 4.16
C VAL A 163 -4.97 1.61 3.94
N ASN A 164 -4.89 2.48 4.95
CA ASN A 164 -4.15 3.74 4.85
C ASN A 164 -2.63 3.58 4.93
N ALA A 165 -2.13 2.44 5.39
CA ALA A 165 -0.70 2.11 5.34
C ALA A 165 -0.24 1.82 3.91
N VAL A 166 -1.10 1.23 3.06
CA VAL A 166 -0.80 0.91 1.66
C VAL A 166 -1.30 2.04 0.75
N ARG A 167 -0.62 3.19 0.75
CA ARG A 167 -0.95 4.38 -0.06
C ARG A 167 0.29 5.03 -0.68
#